data_AF-A0AB39BF09-F1
#
_entry.id   AF-A0AB39BF09-F1
#
_cell.length_a   1.000
_cell.length_b   1.000
_cell.length_c   1.000
_cell.angle_alpha   90.00
_cell.angle_beta   90.00
_cell.angle_gamma   90.00
#
_symmetry.space_group_name_H-M   'P 1'
#
loop_
_entity.id
_entity.type
_entity.pdbx_description
1 polymer ?
#
loop_
_entity_poly.entity_id
_entity_poly.type
_entity_poly.pdbx_seq_one_letter_code
_entity_poly.pdbx_strand_id
1 'polypeptide(L)'
;MNIDPRAQHPSDDPASEGFGLPVYVAADSSVERVGVSTQSHGSRVDVVEVGYVVPPRDAPDCEQPSVWSWRVQGLDLSEALQIHACTHLVNHLPEFRAGQLIPTTADMDALRQRFETSPFTVSTVPVDGVVTRALRVDLDGWEFTSTHASEVLVTIAGRQGFAQAGVTAWQAVSPE
;
A
#
# COMPACT_ATOMS: atom_id res chain seq x y z
N MET A 1 -16.87 -34.42 34.17
CA MET A 1 -15.98 -34.46 32.99
C MET A 1 -16.61 -33.51 31.98
N ASN A 2 -16.10 -32.27 31.87
CA ASN A 2 -16.69 -31.23 31.02
C ASN A 2 -16.18 -31.41 29.60
N ILE A 3 -17.10 -31.52 28.64
CA ILE A 3 -16.82 -31.47 27.21
C ILE A 3 -16.66 -29.99 26.85
N ASP A 4 -15.48 -29.59 26.39
CA ASP A 4 -15.19 -28.23 25.94
C ASP A 4 -15.95 -27.95 24.62
N PRO A 5 -16.84 -26.94 24.57
CA PRO A 5 -17.58 -26.57 23.36
C PRO A 5 -16.71 -25.86 22.30
N ARG A 6 -15.40 -25.68 22.53
CA ARG A 6 -14.45 -25.19 21.52
C ARG A 6 -13.90 -26.28 20.60
N ALA A 7 -14.25 -27.54 20.84
CA ALA A 7 -14.01 -28.60 19.89
C ALA A 7 -15.07 -28.57 18.78
N GLN A 8 -14.87 -27.70 17.79
CA GLN A 8 -15.22 -27.89 16.37
C GLN A 8 -15.15 -26.55 15.62
N HIS A 9 -14.06 -26.34 14.89
CA HIS A 9 -14.17 -25.72 13.59
C HIS A 9 -13.44 -26.62 12.59
N PRO A 10 -14.14 -27.24 11.64
CA PRO A 10 -13.51 -27.89 10.52
C PRO A 10 -13.08 -26.81 9.53
N SER A 11 -11.82 -26.82 9.13
CA SER A 11 -11.45 -26.74 7.72
C SER A 11 -9.97 -27.07 7.61
N ASP A 12 -9.72 -28.38 7.50
CA ASP A 12 -8.62 -28.89 6.68
C ASP A 12 -8.93 -28.51 5.22
N ASP A 13 -8.82 -27.23 4.85
CA ASP A 13 -8.86 -26.81 3.45
C ASP A 13 -7.44 -26.41 2.99
N PRO A 14 -6.75 -27.28 2.24
CA PRO A 14 -5.42 -27.04 1.71
C PRO A 14 -5.54 -26.26 0.40
N ALA A 15 -6.16 -25.09 0.44
CA ALA A 15 -5.89 -24.08 -0.57
C ALA A 15 -4.62 -23.37 -0.12
N SER A 16 -3.55 -23.42 -0.92
CA SER A 16 -2.51 -22.42 -0.77
C SER A 16 -3.17 -21.06 -1.00
N GLU A 17 -3.56 -20.38 0.09
CA GLU A 17 -4.01 -18.99 0.10
C GLU A 17 -2.79 -18.12 -0.28
N GLY A 18 -2.36 -18.22 -1.54
CA GLY A 18 -1.32 -17.40 -2.10
C GLY A 18 -1.74 -15.95 -1.94
N PHE A 19 -0.88 -15.16 -1.31
CA PHE A 19 -1.01 -13.70 -1.37
C PHE A 19 -1.05 -13.30 -2.85
N GLY A 20 -2.04 -12.48 -3.25
CA GLY A 20 -2.09 -11.94 -4.61
C GLY A 20 -0.76 -11.25 -4.92
N LEU A 21 -0.10 -11.69 -5.98
CA LEU A 21 1.32 -11.46 -6.25
C LEU A 21 1.72 -9.98 -6.18
N PRO A 22 3.00 -9.66 -5.92
CA PRO A 22 3.48 -8.27 -5.88
C PRO A 22 2.98 -7.51 -7.10
N VAL A 23 2.30 -6.40 -6.84
CA VAL A 23 1.80 -5.53 -7.89
C VAL A 23 2.90 -4.61 -8.37
N TYR A 24 3.18 -4.67 -9.67
CA TYR A 24 4.10 -3.74 -10.32
C TYR A 24 3.30 -2.73 -11.11
N VAL A 25 3.67 -1.47 -10.95
CA VAL A 25 3.24 -0.40 -11.84
C VAL A 25 4.18 -0.42 -13.04
N ALA A 26 3.64 -0.34 -14.26
CA ALA A 26 4.47 -0.04 -15.43
C ALA A 26 5.02 1.38 -15.28
N ALA A 27 6.14 1.47 -14.58
CA ALA A 27 6.97 2.66 -14.46
C ALA A 27 7.44 3.06 -15.87
N ASP A 28 7.36 4.35 -16.18
CA ASP A 28 8.05 4.88 -17.36
C ASP A 28 9.58 4.69 -17.19
N SER A 29 10.35 4.89 -18.26
CA SER A 29 11.82 4.77 -18.22
C SER A 29 12.53 5.74 -17.24
N SER A 30 11.79 6.64 -16.59
CA SER A 30 12.32 7.59 -15.61
C SER A 30 12.13 7.14 -14.16
N VAL A 31 11.57 5.95 -13.92
CA VAL A 31 11.41 5.37 -12.58
C VAL A 31 12.01 3.97 -12.53
N GLU A 32 12.89 3.73 -11.57
CA GLU A 32 13.57 2.46 -11.35
C GLU A 32 12.98 1.73 -10.14
N ARG A 33 12.78 0.41 -10.25
CA ARG A 33 12.41 -0.44 -9.12
C ARG A 33 13.67 -0.78 -8.32
N VAL A 34 13.66 -0.47 -7.02
CA VAL A 34 14.85 -0.63 -6.18
C VAL A 34 14.71 -1.65 -5.06
N GLY A 35 13.50 -2.11 -4.76
CA GLY A 35 13.33 -3.09 -3.69
C GLY A 35 11.92 -3.68 -3.57
N VAL A 36 11.84 -4.74 -2.79
CA VAL A 36 10.60 -5.38 -2.36
C VAL A 36 10.71 -5.62 -0.86
N SER A 37 9.68 -5.25 -0.10
CA SER A 37 9.57 -5.54 1.33
C SER A 37 8.24 -6.24 1.62
N THR A 38 8.17 -7.02 2.70
CA THR A 38 6.95 -7.75 3.07
C THR A 38 6.66 -7.60 4.55
N GLN A 39 5.40 -7.49 4.92
CA GLN A 39 4.95 -7.52 6.31
C GLN A 39 4.02 -8.72 6.51
N SER A 40 4.18 -9.42 7.63
CA SER A 40 3.53 -10.70 7.90
C SER A 40 3.11 -10.84 9.35
N HIS A 41 1.94 -11.41 9.59
CA HIS A 41 1.46 -11.84 10.88
C HIS A 41 1.39 -13.38 10.95
N GLY A 42 2.14 -13.97 11.89
CA GLY A 42 2.27 -15.42 11.99
C GLY A 42 2.97 -16.03 10.77
N SER A 43 2.32 -16.98 10.09
CA SER A 43 2.82 -17.63 8.87
C SER A 43 2.27 -17.04 7.57
N ARG A 44 1.51 -15.93 7.65
CA ARG A 44 0.81 -15.33 6.52
C ARG A 44 1.45 -13.99 6.14
N VAL A 45 1.71 -13.78 4.86
CA VAL A 45 2.13 -12.47 4.32
C VAL A 45 0.88 -11.62 4.13
N ASP A 46 0.82 -10.47 4.80
CA ASP A 46 -0.33 -9.57 4.78
C ASP A 46 -0.16 -8.42 3.78
N VAL A 47 1.08 -7.96 3.63
CA VAL A 47 1.44 -6.83 2.77
C VAL A 47 2.72 -7.10 2.02
N VAL A 48 2.75 -6.71 0.75
CA VAL A 48 3.98 -6.62 -0.05
C VAL A 48 4.13 -5.20 -0.57
N GLU A 49 5.26 -4.58 -0.29
CA GLU A 49 5.66 -3.27 -0.80
C GLU A 49 6.65 -3.43 -1.94
N VAL A 50 6.44 -2.68 -3.02
CA VAL A 50 7.42 -2.46 -4.08
C VAL A 50 7.90 -1.02 -3.99
N GLY A 51 9.20 -0.86 -3.76
CA GLY A 51 9.88 0.44 -3.68
C GLY A 51 10.38 0.88 -5.04
N TYR A 52 10.09 2.13 -5.39
CA TYR A 52 10.58 2.79 -6.60
C TYR A 52 11.50 3.94 -6.23
N VAL A 53 12.36 4.31 -7.17
CA VAL A 53 13.20 5.50 -7.15
C VAL A 53 12.96 6.24 -8.44
N VAL A 54 12.73 7.55 -8.34
CA VAL A 54 12.85 8.45 -9.49
C VAL A 54 14.30 8.94 -9.47
N PRO A 55 15.25 8.29 -10.19
CA PRO A 55 16.63 8.71 -10.18
C PRO A 55 16.71 10.18 -10.61
N PRO A 56 17.48 11.01 -9.93
CA PRO A 56 17.56 12.41 -10.27
C PRO A 56 18.16 12.52 -11.68
N ARG A 57 17.45 13.19 -12.59
CA ARG A 57 18.14 13.71 -13.78
C ARG A 57 19.10 14.84 -13.39
N ASP A 58 18.80 15.63 -12.33
CA ASP A 58 19.65 16.76 -11.86
C ASP A 58 19.34 17.28 -10.41
N ALA A 59 18.85 16.48 -9.44
CA ALA A 59 18.46 16.97 -8.10
C ALA A 59 19.07 16.18 -6.91
N PRO A 60 19.35 16.83 -5.76
CA PRO A 60 19.91 16.18 -4.57
C PRO A 60 18.91 15.29 -3.81
N ASP A 61 17.61 15.43 -4.07
CA ASP A 61 16.56 14.69 -3.38
C ASP A 61 15.97 13.62 -4.31
N CYS A 62 16.44 12.39 -4.14
CA CYS A 62 15.85 11.23 -4.79
C CYS A 62 14.45 10.98 -4.22
N GLU A 63 13.41 11.13 -5.05
CA GLU A 63 12.04 10.75 -4.68
C GLU A 63 11.91 9.22 -4.66
N GLN A 64 11.16 8.68 -3.69
CA GLN A 64 10.97 7.24 -3.49
C GLN A 64 9.49 6.87 -3.40
N PRO A 65 8.74 6.85 -4.52
CA PRO A 65 7.37 6.35 -4.53
C PRO A 65 7.30 4.88 -4.10
N SER A 66 6.15 4.45 -3.57
CA SER A 66 5.93 3.03 -3.26
C SER A 66 4.52 2.56 -3.56
N VAL A 67 4.42 1.26 -3.85
CA VAL A 67 3.17 0.55 -4.13
C VAL A 67 3.04 -0.58 -3.13
N TRP A 68 1.93 -0.65 -2.40
CA TRP A 68 1.64 -1.72 -1.46
C TRP A 68 0.45 -2.53 -1.97
N SER A 69 0.60 -3.85 -1.95
CA SER A 69 -0.48 -4.81 -2.12
C SER A 69 -0.88 -5.35 -0.75
N TRP A 70 -2.18 -5.47 -0.49
CA TRP A 70 -2.73 -5.93 0.79
C TRP A 70 -3.66 -7.11 0.56
N ARG A 71 -3.67 -8.09 1.47
CA ARG A 71 -4.79 -9.04 1.52
C ARG A 71 -6.06 -8.32 1.91
N VAL A 72 -7.18 -8.64 1.25
CA VAL A 72 -8.50 -8.20 1.70
C VAL A 72 -8.90 -9.03 2.94
N GLN A 73 -8.55 -8.56 4.15
CA GLN A 73 -8.89 -9.19 5.43
C GLN A 73 -9.84 -8.32 6.27
N GLY A 74 -10.93 -7.84 5.67
CA GLY A 74 -11.83 -6.88 6.33
C GLY A 74 -11.26 -5.46 6.44
N LEU A 75 -10.09 -5.23 5.85
CA LEU A 75 -9.53 -3.91 5.61
C LEU A 75 -10.31 -3.24 4.48
N ASP A 76 -10.77 -2.01 4.69
CA ASP A 76 -11.39 -1.23 3.62
C ASP A 76 -10.36 -0.35 2.87
N LEU A 77 -10.79 0.20 1.73
CA LEU A 77 -9.92 1.04 0.90
C LEU A 77 -9.35 2.25 1.65
N SER A 78 -10.12 2.85 2.55
CA SER A 78 -9.72 4.05 3.28
C SER A 78 -8.72 3.71 4.36
N GLU A 79 -8.93 2.62 5.08
CA GLU A 79 -8.03 2.14 6.13
C GLU A 79 -6.68 1.72 5.54
N ALA A 80 -6.67 0.96 4.44
CA ALA A 80 -5.44 0.60 3.73
C ALA A 80 -4.67 1.84 3.27
N LEU A 81 -5.38 2.82 2.69
CA LEU A 81 -4.79 4.06 2.21
C LEU A 81 -4.17 4.87 3.34
N GLN A 82 -4.86 4.95 4.46
CA GLN A 82 -4.44 5.70 5.64
C GLN A 82 -3.18 5.09 6.26
N ILE A 83 -3.13 3.76 6.41
CA ILE A 83 -1.94 3.08 6.94
C ILE A 83 -0.75 3.34 6.01
N HIS A 84 -0.92 3.13 4.69
CA HIS A 84 0.14 3.40 3.71
C HIS A 84 0.62 4.84 3.77
N ALA A 85 -0.29 5.81 3.76
CA ALA A 85 0.04 7.22 3.77
C ALA A 85 0.80 7.63 5.04
N CYS A 86 0.33 7.18 6.21
CA CYS A 86 1.00 7.49 7.47
C CYS A 86 2.42 6.90 7.52
N THR A 87 2.58 5.62 7.14
CA THR A 87 3.92 4.99 7.10
C THR A 87 4.84 5.67 6.09
N HIS A 88 4.31 6.01 4.91
CA HIS A 88 5.10 6.64 3.86
C HIS A 88 5.59 8.04 4.28
N LEU A 89 4.71 8.88 4.82
CA LEU A 89 5.09 10.22 5.27
C LEU A 89 6.14 10.18 6.39
N VAL A 90 6.00 9.26 7.35
CA VAL A 90 7.01 9.05 8.41
C VAL A 90 8.36 8.66 7.83
N ASN A 91 8.38 7.71 6.88
CA ASN A 91 9.61 7.28 6.21
C ASN A 91 10.30 8.41 5.44
N HIS A 92 9.59 9.49 5.14
CA HIS A 92 10.10 10.68 4.45
C HIS A 92 10.48 11.83 5.39
N LEU A 93 10.26 11.71 6.71
CA LEU A 93 10.78 12.68 7.67
C LEU A 93 12.31 12.59 7.73
N PRO A 94 13.05 13.70 7.56
CA PRO A 94 14.51 13.70 7.59
C PRO A 94 15.08 13.09 8.87
N GLU A 95 14.46 13.36 10.02
CA GLU A 95 14.92 12.86 11.31
C GLU A 95 14.72 11.34 11.45
N PHE A 96 13.63 10.80 10.88
CA PHE A 96 13.37 9.36 10.86
C PHE A 96 14.40 8.64 9.98
N ARG A 97 14.64 9.17 8.77
CA ARG A 97 15.65 8.63 7.84
C ARG A 97 17.06 8.66 8.43
N ALA A 98 17.38 9.68 9.22
CA ALA A 98 18.64 9.79 9.93
C ALA A 98 18.74 8.86 11.16
N GLY A 99 17.68 8.11 11.49
CA GLY A 99 17.62 7.27 12.69
C GLY A 99 17.57 8.05 14.00
N GLN A 100 17.18 9.32 13.94
CA GLN A 100 17.16 10.26 15.07
C GLN A 100 15.76 10.44 15.66
N LEU A 101 14.73 10.00 14.94
CA LEU A 101 13.33 10.06 15.36
C LEU A 101 12.73 8.65 15.30
N ILE A 102 12.08 8.25 16.40
CA ILE A 102 11.11 7.15 16.43
C ILE A 102 9.77 7.82 16.78
N PRO A 103 8.78 7.86 15.87
CA PRO A 103 7.51 8.52 16.13
C PRO A 103 6.83 7.91 17.35
N THR A 104 6.30 8.77 18.21
CA THR A 104 5.48 8.32 19.34
C THR A 104 4.09 7.92 18.85
N THR A 105 3.33 7.21 19.69
CA THR A 105 1.92 6.92 19.40
C THR A 105 1.11 8.19 19.15
N ALA A 106 1.39 9.28 19.88
CA ALA A 106 0.70 10.56 19.70
C ALA A 106 1.01 11.20 18.33
N ASP A 107 2.24 11.08 17.84
CA ASP A 107 2.63 11.57 16.51
C ASP A 107 1.87 10.79 15.42
N MET A 108 1.80 9.46 15.58
CA MET A 108 1.07 8.59 14.66
C MET A 108 -0.45 8.86 14.69
N ASP A 109 -1.02 9.08 15.88
CA ASP A 109 -2.44 9.42 16.03
C ASP A 109 -2.78 10.79 15.41
N ALA A 110 -1.91 11.78 15.58
CA ALA A 110 -2.07 13.09 14.97
C ALA A 110 -1.99 13.01 13.44
N LEU A 111 -1.03 12.24 12.90
CA LEU A 111 -0.92 12.02 11.46
C LEU A 111 -2.14 11.29 10.90
N ARG A 112 -2.62 10.26 11.61
CA ARG A 112 -3.87 9.57 11.29
C ARG A 112 -5.04 10.55 11.25
N GLN A 113 -5.22 11.37 12.28
CA GLN A 113 -6.33 12.32 12.37
C GLN A 113 -6.27 13.36 11.24
N ARG A 114 -5.07 13.81 10.87
CA ARG A 114 -4.87 14.70 9.71
C ARG A 114 -5.31 14.01 8.42
N PHE A 115 -4.97 12.74 8.25
CA PHE A 115 -5.38 11.97 7.07
C PHE A 115 -6.91 11.79 7.03
N GLU A 116 -7.53 11.37 8.14
CA GLU A 116 -8.99 11.17 8.26
C GLU A 116 -9.80 12.44 7.98
N THR A 117 -9.23 13.61 8.29
CA THR A 117 -9.87 14.92 8.07
C THR A 117 -9.50 15.57 6.73
N SER A 118 -8.57 14.97 5.97
CA SER A 118 -8.17 15.47 4.65
C SER A 118 -9.25 15.16 3.61
N PRO A 119 -9.55 16.11 2.69
CA PRO A 119 -10.51 15.87 1.64
C PRO A 119 -9.99 14.75 0.72
N PHE A 120 -10.85 13.79 0.42
CA PHE A 120 -10.57 12.74 -0.55
C PHE A 120 -11.44 12.91 -1.79
N THR A 121 -10.90 12.49 -2.94
CA THR A 121 -11.65 12.36 -4.18
C THR A 121 -11.98 10.88 -4.38
N VAL A 122 -13.24 10.60 -4.71
CA VAL A 122 -13.66 9.27 -5.17
C VAL A 122 -13.66 9.28 -6.69
N SER A 123 -12.99 8.31 -7.29
CA SER A 123 -12.96 8.12 -8.73
C SER A 123 -13.23 6.66 -9.08
N THR A 124 -13.42 6.40 -10.38
CA THR A 124 -13.44 5.05 -10.91
C THR A 124 -12.29 4.87 -11.89
N VAL A 125 -11.64 3.71 -11.82
CA VAL A 125 -10.42 3.40 -12.58
C VAL A 125 -10.57 2.02 -13.23
N PRO A 126 -10.13 1.85 -14.48
CA PRO A 126 -10.11 0.54 -15.10
C PRO A 126 -8.90 -0.27 -14.58
N VAL A 127 -9.16 -1.46 -14.08
CA VAL A 127 -8.19 -2.44 -13.60
C VAL A 127 -8.51 -3.77 -14.28
N ASP A 128 -7.59 -4.29 -15.11
CA ASP A 128 -7.80 -5.55 -15.85
C ASP A 128 -9.15 -5.62 -16.60
N GLY A 129 -9.59 -4.47 -17.14
CA GLY A 129 -10.87 -4.34 -17.85
C GLY A 129 -12.10 -4.22 -16.95
N VAL A 130 -11.95 -4.27 -15.63
CA VAL A 130 -13.00 -4.04 -14.62
C VAL A 130 -12.92 -2.60 -14.11
N VAL A 131 -14.05 -1.89 -14.09
CA VAL A 131 -14.11 -0.55 -13.49
C VAL A 131 -14.23 -0.67 -11.98
N THR A 132 -13.19 -0.28 -11.25
CA THR A 132 -13.13 -0.35 -9.79
C THR A 132 -13.18 1.05 -9.16
N ARG A 133 -13.58 1.11 -7.89
CA ARG A 133 -13.55 2.36 -7.11
C ARG A 133 -12.10 2.65 -6.70
N ALA A 134 -11.70 3.92 -6.79
CA ALA A 134 -10.45 4.41 -6.23
C ALA A 134 -10.70 5.60 -5.30
N LEU A 135 -9.98 5.61 -4.18
CA LEU A 135 -9.88 6.74 -3.26
C LEU A 135 -8.56 7.45 -3.51
N ARG A 136 -8.60 8.78 -3.59
CA ARG A 136 -7.41 9.61 -3.71
C ARG A 136 -7.37 10.68 -2.64
N VAL A 137 -6.21 10.87 -2.02
CA VAL A 137 -5.93 11.94 -1.06
C VAL A 137 -4.63 12.64 -1.45
N ASP A 138 -4.64 13.96 -1.42
CA ASP A 138 -3.43 14.77 -1.54
C ASP A 138 -3.10 15.33 -0.14
N LEU A 139 -1.94 14.99 0.42
CA LEU A 139 -1.53 15.40 1.76
C LEU A 139 -0.02 15.68 1.79
N ASP A 140 0.38 16.83 2.34
CA ASP A 140 1.77 17.25 2.50
C ASP A 140 2.61 17.20 1.19
N GLY A 141 1.97 17.47 0.05
CA GLY A 141 2.61 17.44 -1.28
C GLY A 141 2.71 16.05 -1.90
N TRP A 142 2.18 15.02 -1.24
CA TRP A 142 2.11 13.65 -1.74
C TRP A 142 0.69 13.29 -2.17
N GLU A 143 0.59 12.50 -3.24
CA GLU A 143 -0.65 11.89 -3.72
C GLU A 143 -0.69 10.42 -3.27
N PHE A 144 -1.79 10.05 -2.65
CA PHE A 144 -2.07 8.69 -2.21
C PHE A 144 -3.32 8.19 -2.91
N THR A 145 -3.24 6.99 -3.50
CA THR A 145 -4.41 6.34 -4.11
C THR A 145 -4.58 4.92 -3.57
N SER A 146 -5.83 4.50 -3.36
CA SER A 146 -6.20 3.12 -2.99
C SER A 146 -7.28 2.59 -3.92
N THR A 147 -7.13 1.36 -4.41
CA THR A 147 -8.13 0.70 -5.27
C THR A 147 -8.23 -0.80 -5.02
N HIS A 148 -9.37 -1.37 -5.40
CA HIS A 148 -9.57 -2.82 -5.42
C HIS A 148 -9.00 -3.43 -6.69
N ALA A 149 -8.47 -4.63 -6.52
CA ALA A 149 -7.53 -5.26 -7.39
C ALA A 149 -7.76 -6.79 -7.34
N SER A 150 -8.93 -7.24 -7.78
CA SER A 150 -9.40 -8.61 -7.55
C SER A 150 -9.43 -8.95 -6.05
N GLU A 151 -8.58 -9.88 -5.59
CA GLU A 151 -8.53 -10.35 -4.19
C GLU A 151 -7.60 -9.53 -3.29
N VAL A 152 -6.95 -8.49 -3.83
CA VAL A 152 -6.07 -7.59 -3.07
C VAL A 152 -6.58 -6.15 -3.10
N LEU A 153 -6.11 -5.35 -2.14
CA LEU A 153 -6.12 -3.90 -2.23
C LEU A 153 -4.75 -3.44 -2.73
N VAL A 154 -4.72 -2.39 -3.55
CA VAL A 154 -3.48 -1.75 -3.99
C VAL A 154 -3.51 -0.31 -3.54
N THR A 155 -2.48 0.10 -2.81
CA THR A 155 -2.27 1.49 -2.42
C THR A 155 -0.97 2.01 -3.02
N ILE A 156 -0.99 3.26 -3.48
CA ILE A 156 0.13 3.88 -4.18
C ILE A 156 0.40 5.24 -3.52
N ALA A 157 1.66 5.50 -3.21
CA ALA A 157 2.14 6.77 -2.67
C ALA A 157 3.22 7.32 -3.62
N GLY A 158 3.06 8.57 -4.04
CA GLY A 158 4.02 9.25 -4.91
C GLY A 158 3.61 10.68 -5.23
N ARG A 159 4.37 11.36 -6.09
CA ARG A 159 3.97 12.67 -6.61
C ARG A 159 2.69 12.59 -7.45
N GLN A 160 2.09 13.75 -7.69
CA GLN A 160 0.96 13.89 -8.62
C GLN A 160 1.30 13.26 -9.98
N GLY A 161 0.43 12.36 -10.45
CA GLY A 161 0.62 11.63 -11.70
C GLY A 161 1.32 10.28 -11.55
N PHE A 162 2.19 10.04 -10.55
CA PHE A 162 2.70 8.69 -10.29
C PHE A 162 1.61 7.79 -9.72
N ALA A 163 0.91 8.24 -8.68
CA ALA A 163 -0.16 7.45 -8.10
C ALA A 163 -1.33 7.26 -9.10
N GLN A 164 -1.71 8.32 -9.83
CA GLN A 164 -2.70 8.21 -10.91
C GLN A 164 -2.28 7.26 -12.05
N ALA A 165 -1.04 7.35 -12.54
CA ALA A 165 -0.55 6.45 -13.59
C ALA A 165 -0.41 5.01 -13.06
N GLY A 166 0.03 4.86 -11.81
CA GLY A 166 0.22 3.56 -11.19
C GLY A 166 -1.06 2.74 -11.10
N VAL A 167 -2.19 3.39 -10.83
CA VAL A 167 -3.49 2.73 -10.78
C VAL A 167 -3.94 2.21 -12.15
N THR A 168 -3.51 2.82 -13.25
CA THR A 168 -3.92 2.42 -14.62
C THR A 168 -2.91 1.54 -15.33
N ALA A 169 -1.68 1.46 -14.81
CA ALA A 169 -0.55 0.83 -15.49
C ALA A 169 -0.07 -0.46 -14.82
N TRP A 170 -0.77 -0.95 -13.80
CA TRP A 170 -0.32 -2.14 -13.09
C TRP A 170 -0.68 -3.43 -13.83
N GLN A 171 0.19 -4.42 -13.70
CA GLN A 171 0.00 -5.76 -14.23
C GLN A 171 0.12 -6.75 -13.08
N ALA A 172 -0.92 -7.57 -12.88
CA ALA A 172 -0.80 -8.74 -12.04
C ALA A 172 0.23 -9.68 -12.66
N VAL A 173 1.37 -9.88 -12.00
CA VAL A 173 2.37 -10.84 -12.46
C VAL A 173 1.94 -12.21 -11.99
N SER A 174 1.61 -13.12 -12.90
CA SER A 174 1.34 -14.52 -12.57
C SER A 174 2.61 -15.19 -12.04
N PRO A 175 2.52 -16.15 -11.09
CA PRO A 175 3.68 -16.92 -10.69
C PRO A 175 4.02 -17.87 -11.84
N GLU A 176 5.30 -17.93 -12.21
CA GLU A 176 5.81 -18.98 -13.11
C GLU A 176 5.78 -20.37 -12.45
#